data_AF-A0A955ITE0-F1
#
_entry.id   AF-A0A955ITE0-F1
#
_cell.length_a   1.000
_cell.length_b   1.000
_cell.length_c   1.000
_cell.angle_alpha   90.00
_cell.angle_beta   90.00
_cell.angle_gamma   90.00
#
_symmetry.space_group_name_H-M   'P 1'
#
loop_
_entity.id
_entity.type
_entity.pdbx_description
1 polymer ?
#
loop_
_entity_poly.entity_id
_entity_poly.type
_entity_poly.pdbx_seq_one_letter_code
_entity_poly.pdbx_strand_id
1 'polypeptide(L)' 'MARFGVSYFGIRDPRHASADLDEIAEAGFHAVTHTFSEHDLRYHEADVARLVEETRKRGLEA' A
#
# COMPACT_ATOMS: atom_id res chain seq x y z
N MET A 1 14.52 17.17 6.82
CA MET A 1 14.49 16.49 5.50
C MET A 1 13.05 16.42 5.02
N ALA A 2 12.82 16.50 3.72
CA ALA A 2 11.49 16.33 3.15
C ALA A 2 11.08 14.84 3.23
N ARG A 3 9.81 14.57 3.53
CA ARG A 3 9.21 13.23 3.46
C ARG A 3 8.46 13.11 2.14
N PHE A 4 8.56 11.95 1.50
CA PHE A 4 7.90 11.65 0.24
C PHE A 4 6.90 10.50 0.42
N GLY A 5 5.73 10.64 -0.20
CA GLY A 5 4.70 9.61 -0.25
C GLY A 5 4.21 9.38 -1.68
N VAL A 6 3.57 8.25 -1.89
CA VAL A 6 3.02 7.84 -3.20
C VAL A 6 1.59 7.34 -3.06
N SER A 7 0.74 7.67 -4.03
CA SER A 7 -0.60 7.08 -4.12
C SER A 7 -0.53 5.75 -4.87
N TYR A 8 -1.12 4.71 -4.29
CA TYR A 8 -1.04 3.34 -4.81
C TYR A 8 -2.42 2.83 -5.25
N PHE A 9 -2.49 2.28 -6.47
CA PHE A 9 -3.71 1.84 -7.15
C PHE A 9 -3.57 0.36 -7.59
N GLY A 10 -3.44 -0.56 -6.62
CA GLY A 10 -3.14 -1.96 -6.92
C GLY A 10 -3.75 -2.98 -5.96
N ILE A 11 -4.86 -2.66 -5.29
CA ILE A 11 -5.35 -3.43 -4.13
C ILE A 11 -5.85 -4.86 -4.47
N ARG A 12 -6.10 -5.17 -5.75
CA ARG A 12 -6.69 -6.46 -6.19
C ARG A 12 -5.68 -7.51 -6.64
N ASP A 13 -4.39 -7.19 -6.72
CA ASP A 13 -3.34 -8.18 -6.97
C ASP A 13 -2.28 -8.16 -5.85
N PRO A 14 -2.51 -8.91 -4.76
CA PRO A 14 -1.63 -8.89 -3.58
C PRO A 14 -0.19 -9.30 -3.86
N ARG A 15 0.06 -10.09 -4.93
CA ARG A 15 1.42 -10.53 -5.29
C ARG A 15 2.22 -9.38 -5.89
N HIS A 16 1.61 -8.65 -6.82
CA HIS A 16 2.24 -7.45 -7.38
C HIS A 16 2.38 -6.37 -6.31
N ALA A 17 1.36 -6.19 -5.47
CA ALA A 17 1.43 -5.17 -4.42
C ALA A 17 2.53 -5.40 -3.39
N SER A 18 2.85 -6.65 -3.04
CA SER A 18 4.00 -6.93 -2.18
C SER A 18 5.31 -6.46 -2.79
N ALA A 19 5.55 -6.79 -4.06
CA ALA A 19 6.77 -6.40 -4.77
C ALA A 19 6.86 -4.87 -4.95
N ASP A 20 5.74 -4.23 -5.31
CA ASP A 20 5.68 -2.77 -5.44
C ASP A 20 6.00 -2.08 -4.11
N LEU A 21 5.49 -2.60 -2.98
CA LEU A 21 5.77 -2.05 -1.65
C LEU A 21 7.24 -2.22 -1.25
N ASP A 22 7.89 -3.31 -1.66
CA ASP A 22 9.34 -3.50 -1.47
C ASP A 22 10.12 -2.46 -2.27
N GLU A 23 9.78 -2.26 -3.55
CA GLU A 23 10.41 -1.25 -4.41
C GLU A 23 10.21 0.18 -3.88
N ILE A 24 9.02 0.51 -3.39
CA ILE A 24 8.70 1.81 -2.79
C ILE A 24 9.56 2.07 -1.54
N ALA A 25 9.73 1.06 -0.68
CA ALA A 25 10.57 1.16 0.50
C ALA A 25 12.05 1.33 0.13
N GLU A 26 12.55 0.53 -0.81
CA GLU A 26 13.93 0.61 -1.31
C GLU A 26 14.24 1.94 -1.99
N ALA A 27 13.26 2.54 -2.67
CA ALA A 27 13.38 3.87 -3.28
C ALA A 27 13.40 5.03 -2.26
N GLY A 28 13.21 4.76 -0.97
CA GLY A 28 13.30 5.76 0.10
C GLY A 28 12.03 6.59 0.29
N PHE A 29 10.87 6.07 -0.11
CA PHE A 29 9.58 6.67 0.27
C PHE A 29 9.25 6.39 1.74
N HIS A 30 8.33 7.19 2.28
CA HIS A 30 8.00 7.20 3.70
C HIS A 30 6.53 6.86 3.97
N ALA A 31 5.68 6.93 2.94
CA ALA A 31 4.24 6.77 3.07
C ALA A 31 3.62 6.25 1.76
N VAL A 32 2.57 5.44 1.89
CA VAL A 32 1.75 4.97 0.77
C VAL A 32 0.29 5.27 1.06
N THR A 33 -0.34 6.05 0.19
CA THR A 33 -1.79 6.30 0.24
C THR A 33 -2.49 5.26 -0.62
N HIS A 34 -3.06 4.24 0.02
CA HIS A 34 -3.83 3.20 -0.67
C HIS A 34 -5.14 3.77 -1.21
N THR A 35 -5.35 3.62 -2.51
CA THR A 35 -6.58 4.07 -3.16
C THR A 35 -7.41 2.87 -3.58
N PHE A 36 -8.63 2.80 -3.07
CA PHE A 36 -9.58 1.72 -3.35
C PHE A 36 -11.00 2.30 -3.51
N SER A 37 -11.84 1.57 -4.23
CA SER A 37 -13.24 1.97 -4.47
C SER A 37 -14.16 1.55 -3.33
N GLU A 38 -15.39 2.08 -3.31
CA GLU A 38 -16.44 1.61 -2.40
C GLU A 38 -16.76 0.12 -2.62
N HIS A 39 -16.62 -0.38 -3.86
CA HIS A 39 -16.77 -1.80 -4.16
C HIS A 39 -15.68 -2.63 -3.46
N ASP A 40 -14.44 -2.14 -3.47
CA ASP A 40 -13.33 -2.79 -2.78
C ASP A 40 -13.56 -2.81 -1.28
N LEU A 41 -14.02 -1.69 -0.70
CA LEU A 41 -14.36 -1.66 0.72
C LEU A 41 -15.52 -2.61 1.06
N ARG A 42 -16.51 -2.77 0.17
CA ARG A 42 -17.67 -3.63 0.41
C ARG A 42 -17.36 -5.13 0.30
N TYR A 43 -16.48 -5.53 -0.62
CA TYR A 43 -16.27 -6.94 -0.95
C TYR A 43 -14.85 -7.44 -0.67
N HIS A 44 -13.89 -6.54 -0.43
CA HIS A 44 -12.47 -6.82 -0.27
C HIS A 44 -11.86 -6.07 0.93
N GLU A 45 -12.66 -5.76 1.96
CA GLU A 45 -12.20 -5.04 3.17
C GLU A 45 -10.98 -5.72 3.81
N ALA A 46 -11.00 -7.06 3.90
CA ALA A 46 -9.89 -7.82 4.47
C ALA A 46 -8.60 -7.71 3.63
N ASP A 47 -8.73 -7.63 2.30
CA ASP A 47 -7.58 -7.45 1.41
C ASP A 47 -7.00 -6.03 1.57
N VAL A 48 -7.85 -5.01 1.70
CA VAL A 48 -7.44 -3.63 1.99
C VAL A 48 -6.72 -3.55 3.35
N ALA A 49 -7.27 -4.18 4.39
CA ALA A 49 -6.65 -4.21 5.71
C ALA A 49 -5.28 -4.91 5.70
N ARG A 50 -5.17 -6.03 4.98
CA ARG A 50 -3.91 -6.75 4.78
C ARG A 50 -2.88 -5.90 4.05
N LEU A 51 -3.30 -5.13 3.05
CA LEU A 51 -2.41 -4.24 2.30
C LEU A 51 -1.81 -3.16 3.20
N VAL A 52 -2.62 -2.55 4.06
CA VAL A 52 -2.19 -1.56 5.06
C VAL A 52 -1.18 -2.19 6.03
N GLU A 53 -1.42 -3.42 6.48
CA GLU A 53 -0.50 -4.14 7.37
C GLU A 53 0.85 -4.42 6.68
N GLU A 54 0.82 -4.90 5.44
CA GLU A 54 2.02 -5.17 4.65
C GLU A 54 2.85 -3.91 4.37
N THR A 55 2.21 -2.77 4.17
CA THR A 55 2.89 -1.47 4.08
C THR A 55 3.61 -1.12 5.38
N ARG A 56 2.93 -1.26 6.52
CA ARG A 56 3.52 -0.95 7.84
C ARG A 56 4.68 -1.89 8.20
N LYS A 57 4.62 -3.17 7.80
CA LYS A 57 5.72 -4.13 7.99
C LYS A 57 7.02 -3.69 7.31
N ARG A 58 6.93 -2.88 6.26
CA ARG A 58 8.07 -2.32 5.51
C ARG A 58 8.53 -0.95 6.04
N GLY A 59 7.96 -0.50 7.15
CA GLY A 59 8.29 0.80 7.75
C GLY A 59 7.68 2.00 7.03
N LEU A 60 6.72 1.77 6.13
CA LEU A 60 5.99 2.81 5.43
C LEU A 60 4.73 3.21 6.21
N GLU A 61 4.40 4.51 6.22
CA GLU A 61 3.11 5.01 6.73
C GLU A 61 1.98 4.63 5.76
N ALA A 62 0.81 4.24 6.30
CA ALA A 62 -0.35 3.77 5.56
C ALA A 62 -1.66 4.14 6.25
#